data_AF-A0A372MJ23-F1
#
_entry.id   AF-A0A372MJ23-F1
#
_cell.length_a   1.000
_cell.length_b   1.000
_cell.length_c   1.000
_cell.angle_alpha   90.00
_cell.angle_beta   90.00
_cell.angle_gamma   90.00
#
_symmetry.space_group_name_H-M   'P 1'
#
loop_
_entity.id
_entity.type
_entity.pdbx_description
1 polymer ?
#
loop_
_entity_poly.entity_id
_entity_poly.type
_entity_poly.pdbx_seq_one_letter_code
_entity_poly.pdbx_strand_id
1 'polypeptide(L)'
;MRLVLSLLVFAFAMLPLSSAQLAFTHDADVPQEVVEGVQRALEDALVERLPEEGVLSAVLEGGGQGEFSLVLSYGERQLTYTLLGEAKEYEKRLATALNYDGLSLFDTLPSLSLTSFSGREFGAKVDEHSYKEGDRFTVLDAKGRAQGVVVVTRVAEEEGVLLLSQLSGKPLFLGMELKEQGNKSVALSFSLNKNLASAVDLMLTWPLAMHPFSAQFGLGATLTSRIHGSIGLSAKLPLSQFSSAQNALVRNLSLDATALFSAGYDTSLQDSFYQASGEVGVACALSNWTLSLALGNRVAASEALLLEQGLFLKLTTAYTYTL
;
A
#
# COMPACT_ATOMS: atom_id res chain seq x y z
N MET A 1 31.38 16.35 -32.89
CA MET A 1 30.01 16.14 -32.39
C MET A 1 29.18 15.17 -33.21
N ARG A 2 29.10 15.27 -34.55
CA ARG A 2 28.30 14.33 -35.38
C ARG A 2 28.72 12.86 -35.25
N LEU A 3 30.03 12.58 -35.21
CA LEU A 3 30.58 11.23 -35.09
C LEU A 3 30.26 10.56 -33.74
N VAL A 4 30.24 11.35 -32.67
CA VAL A 4 29.87 10.89 -31.31
C VAL A 4 28.37 10.61 -31.25
N LEU A 5 27.53 11.46 -31.86
CA LEU A 5 26.08 11.25 -31.93
C LEU A 5 25.72 9.97 -32.72
N SER A 6 26.41 9.70 -33.83
CA SER A 6 26.20 8.48 -34.62
C SER A 6 26.70 7.21 -33.91
N LEU A 7 27.77 7.31 -33.10
CA LEU A 7 28.24 6.19 -32.28
C LEU A 7 27.28 5.88 -31.12
N LEU A 8 26.65 6.92 -30.56
CA LEU A 8 25.65 6.78 -29.49
C LEU A 8 24.34 6.18 -30.02
N VAL A 9 23.92 6.54 -31.24
CA VAL A 9 22.76 5.90 -31.93
C VAL A 9 23.06 4.45 -32.29
N PHE A 10 24.29 4.13 -32.72
CA PHE A 10 24.68 2.75 -33.03
C PHE A 10 24.82 1.90 -31.75
N ALA A 11 25.29 2.48 -30.65
CA ALA A 11 25.32 1.82 -29.34
C ALA A 11 23.90 1.59 -28.77
N PHE A 12 22.94 2.49 -29.06
CA PHE A 12 21.53 2.31 -28.71
C PHE A 12 20.84 1.23 -29.55
N ALA A 13 21.25 1.06 -30.81
CA ALA A 13 20.75 0.01 -31.71
C ALA A 13 21.38 -1.37 -31.45
N MET A 14 22.50 -1.42 -30.72
CA MET A 14 23.22 -2.63 -30.33
C MET A 14 22.92 -3.05 -28.87
N LEU A 15 21.97 -2.38 -28.20
CA LEU A 15 21.41 -2.93 -26.97
C LEU A 15 20.77 -4.28 -27.33
N PRO A 16 21.07 -5.36 -26.59
CA PRO A 16 20.41 -6.64 -26.80
C PRO A 16 18.91 -6.39 -26.65
N LEU A 17 18.16 -6.56 -27.75
CA LEU A 17 16.72 -6.67 -27.71
C LEU A 17 16.44 -8.01 -27.03
N SER A 18 16.35 -8.00 -25.70
CA SER A 18 15.87 -9.13 -24.91
C SER A 18 14.50 -9.52 -25.47
N SER A 19 14.43 -10.65 -26.19
CA SER A 19 13.19 -11.12 -26.80
C SER A 19 12.69 -12.30 -25.99
N ALA A 20 12.04 -12.00 -24.88
CA ALA A 20 11.04 -12.90 -24.32
C ALA A 20 10.05 -13.27 -25.44
N GLN A 21 9.79 -14.56 -25.67
CA GLN A 21 8.95 -15.02 -26.78
C GLN A 21 7.71 -15.75 -26.28
N LEU A 22 6.59 -15.49 -26.94
CA LEU A 22 5.35 -16.24 -26.79
C LEU A 22 5.22 -17.24 -27.94
N ALA A 23 5.28 -18.53 -27.63
CA ALA A 23 4.93 -19.59 -28.56
C ALA A 23 3.44 -19.93 -28.40
N PHE A 24 2.57 -19.22 -29.12
CA PHE A 24 1.12 -19.40 -29.07
C PHE A 24 0.62 -20.32 -30.19
N THR A 25 -0.07 -21.40 -29.82
CA THR A 25 -0.77 -22.29 -30.74
C THR A 25 -2.24 -22.40 -30.35
N HIS A 26 -3.12 -22.60 -31.32
CA HIS A 26 -4.55 -22.73 -31.09
C HIS A 26 -5.17 -23.80 -32.01
N ASP A 27 -6.29 -24.37 -31.59
CA ASP A 27 -7.08 -25.24 -32.46
C ASP A 27 -7.78 -24.43 -33.57
N ALA A 28 -8.09 -25.11 -34.68
CA ALA A 28 -8.66 -24.47 -35.87
C ALA A 28 -10.12 -24.01 -35.71
N ASP A 29 -10.81 -24.52 -34.69
CA ASP A 29 -12.21 -24.26 -34.36
C ASP A 29 -12.39 -23.07 -33.40
N VAL A 30 -11.30 -22.48 -32.90
CA VAL A 30 -11.34 -21.32 -32.01
C VAL A 30 -11.59 -20.02 -32.81
N PRO A 31 -12.59 -19.19 -32.42
CA PRO A 31 -12.84 -17.92 -33.08
C PRO A 31 -11.65 -16.95 -32.98
N GLN A 32 -11.34 -16.25 -34.07
CA GLN A 32 -10.19 -15.34 -34.14
C GLN A 32 -10.25 -14.19 -33.11
N GLU A 33 -11.45 -13.70 -32.76
CA GLU A 33 -11.64 -12.68 -31.71
C GLU A 33 -11.15 -13.18 -30.34
N VAL A 34 -11.33 -14.47 -30.04
CA VAL A 34 -10.85 -15.11 -28.80
C VAL A 34 -9.33 -15.28 -28.85
N VAL A 35 -8.80 -15.75 -29.98
CA VAL A 35 -7.35 -15.90 -30.21
C VAL A 35 -6.63 -14.58 -29.95
N GLU A 36 -7.06 -13.50 -30.59
CA GLU A 36 -6.39 -12.18 -30.45
C GLU A 36 -6.52 -11.62 -29.03
N GLY A 37 -7.67 -11.78 -28.38
CA GLY A 37 -7.88 -11.33 -27.00
C GLY A 37 -7.04 -12.10 -25.98
N VAL A 38 -6.90 -13.41 -26.17
CA VAL A 38 -6.04 -14.27 -25.32
C VAL A 38 -4.57 -13.96 -25.56
N GLN A 39 -4.15 -13.82 -26.81
CA GLN A 39 -2.76 -13.49 -27.14
C GLN A 39 -2.35 -12.14 -26.55
N ARG A 40 -3.16 -11.09 -26.71
CA ARG A 40 -2.90 -9.78 -26.09
C ARG A 40 -2.82 -9.87 -24.57
N ALA A 41 -3.74 -10.59 -23.94
CA ALA A 41 -3.71 -10.78 -22.49
C ALA A 41 -2.45 -11.54 -22.02
N LEU A 42 -1.95 -12.51 -22.79
CA LEU A 42 -0.72 -13.25 -22.48
C LEU A 42 0.54 -12.40 -22.68
N GLU A 43 0.60 -11.65 -23.77
CA GLU A 43 1.69 -10.70 -24.04
C GLU A 43 1.78 -9.66 -22.92
N ASP A 44 0.66 -9.04 -22.58
CA ASP A 44 0.58 -8.01 -21.54
C ASP A 44 0.84 -8.57 -20.13
N ALA A 45 0.34 -9.76 -19.81
CA ALA A 45 0.40 -10.30 -18.44
C ALA A 45 1.66 -11.12 -18.18
N LEU A 46 2.13 -11.93 -19.13
CA LEU A 46 3.16 -12.95 -18.87
C LEU A 46 4.45 -12.75 -19.68
N VAL A 47 4.38 -12.28 -20.92
CA VAL A 47 5.60 -12.15 -21.77
C VAL A 47 6.53 -11.08 -21.24
N GLU A 48 5.99 -9.94 -20.77
CA GLU A 48 6.79 -8.90 -20.09
C GLU A 48 7.49 -9.41 -18.81
N ARG A 49 7.12 -10.58 -18.28
CA ARG A 49 7.68 -11.15 -17.04
C ARG A 49 8.72 -12.24 -17.28
N LEU A 50 8.86 -12.71 -18.51
CA LEU A 50 9.86 -13.70 -18.84
C LEU A 50 11.25 -13.09 -18.61
N PRO A 51 12.22 -13.85 -18.07
CA PRO A 51 13.61 -13.43 -18.12
C PRO A 51 14.03 -13.21 -19.58
N GLU A 52 15.13 -12.48 -19.80
CA GLU A 52 15.51 -11.91 -21.11
C GLU A 52 15.58 -12.92 -22.29
N GLU A 53 15.64 -14.23 -22.00
CA GLU A 53 15.66 -15.33 -22.98
C GLU A 53 14.52 -16.38 -22.78
N GLY A 54 13.51 -16.09 -21.97
CA GLY A 54 12.43 -17.02 -21.65
C GLY A 54 11.44 -17.22 -22.81
N VAL A 55 10.98 -18.47 -23.00
CA VAL A 55 9.91 -18.82 -23.95
C VAL A 55 8.70 -19.35 -23.20
N LEU A 56 7.58 -18.63 -23.26
CA LEU A 56 6.30 -19.10 -22.73
C LEU A 56 5.52 -19.81 -23.84
N SER A 57 5.19 -21.08 -23.62
CA SER A 57 4.34 -21.86 -24.52
C SER A 57 2.89 -21.74 -24.08
N ALA A 58 2.00 -21.46 -25.01
CA ALA A 58 0.57 -21.30 -24.75
C ALA A 58 -0.24 -22.05 -25.81
N VAL A 59 -1.12 -22.95 -25.38
CA VAL A 59 -1.98 -23.77 -26.24
C VAL A 59 -3.43 -23.48 -25.90
N LEU A 60 -4.21 -23.01 -26.89
CA LEU A 60 -5.63 -22.74 -26.73
C LEU A 60 -6.45 -23.83 -27.43
N GLU A 61 -7.14 -24.65 -26.64
CA GLU A 61 -7.90 -25.82 -27.08
C GLU A 61 -9.42 -25.53 -27.08
N GLY A 62 -10.10 -26.05 -28.09
CA GLY A 62 -11.56 -25.98 -28.21
C GLY A 62 -12.25 -27.01 -27.32
N GLY A 63 -13.00 -26.55 -26.31
CA GLY A 63 -13.97 -27.37 -25.57
C GLY A 63 -15.33 -27.31 -26.27
N GLY A 64 -15.94 -28.47 -26.54
CA GLY A 64 -17.30 -28.50 -27.09
C GLY A 64 -18.27 -27.65 -26.24
N GLN A 65 -19.24 -27.00 -26.90
CA GLN A 65 -20.23 -26.08 -26.30
C GLN A 65 -19.72 -24.67 -25.89
N GLY A 66 -18.68 -24.16 -26.55
CA GLY A 66 -18.25 -22.75 -26.39
C GLY A 66 -17.37 -22.48 -25.18
N GLU A 67 -16.81 -23.54 -24.60
CA GLU A 67 -15.78 -23.49 -23.56
C GLU A 67 -14.41 -23.56 -24.23
N PHE A 68 -13.42 -22.83 -23.75
CA PHE A 68 -12.04 -22.94 -24.26
C PHE A 68 -11.11 -23.28 -23.11
N SER A 69 -10.06 -24.05 -23.38
CA SER A 69 -9.03 -24.38 -22.39
C SER A 69 -7.70 -23.78 -22.82
N LEU A 70 -7.11 -22.94 -21.98
CA LEU A 70 -5.80 -22.35 -22.20
C LEU A 70 -4.77 -23.06 -21.33
N VAL A 71 -3.85 -23.78 -21.95
CA VAL A 71 -2.72 -24.43 -21.30
C VAL A 71 -1.47 -23.56 -21.48
N LEU A 72 -0.84 -23.19 -20.38
CA LEU A 72 0.36 -22.38 -20.32
C LEU A 72 1.51 -23.19 -19.74
N SER A 73 2.68 -23.12 -20.37
CA SER A 73 3.86 -23.87 -19.94
C SER A 73 5.11 -23.03 -20.01
N TYR A 74 5.91 -23.05 -18.94
CA TYR A 74 7.23 -22.42 -18.86
C TYR A 74 8.20 -23.34 -18.11
N GLY A 75 9.27 -23.79 -18.77
CA GLY A 75 10.14 -24.84 -18.23
C GLY A 75 9.37 -26.14 -17.99
N GLU A 76 9.43 -26.69 -16.78
CA GLU A 76 8.67 -27.89 -16.36
C GLU A 76 7.29 -27.57 -15.77
N ARG A 77 6.94 -26.28 -15.64
CA ARG A 77 5.71 -25.85 -14.96
C ARG A 77 4.60 -25.62 -15.97
N GLN A 78 3.39 -26.04 -15.62
CA GLN A 78 2.22 -25.96 -16.47
C GLN A 78 1.02 -25.45 -15.67
N LEU A 79 0.20 -24.61 -16.29
CA LEU A 79 -1.01 -24.07 -15.70
C LEU A 79 -2.14 -24.11 -16.73
N THR A 80 -3.32 -24.52 -16.31
CA THR A 80 -4.49 -24.70 -17.19
C THR A 80 -5.62 -23.79 -16.73
N TYR A 81 -6.16 -22.99 -17.65
CA TYR A 81 -7.30 -22.11 -17.43
C TYR A 81 -8.48 -22.49 -18.31
N THR A 82 -9.64 -22.68 -17.71
CA THR A 82 -10.89 -22.86 -18.44
C THR A 82 -11.57 -21.50 -18.63
N LEU A 83 -11.78 -21.12 -19.89
CA LEU A 83 -12.49 -19.91 -20.30
C LEU A 83 -13.98 -20.22 -20.43
N LEU A 84 -14.77 -19.64 -19.52
CA LEU A 84 -16.22 -19.80 -19.46
C LEU A 84 -16.94 -18.47 -19.72
N GLY A 85 -18.01 -18.47 -20.52
CA GLY A 85 -18.90 -17.31 -20.71
C GLY A 85 -18.68 -16.53 -22.01
N GLU A 86 -18.89 -15.21 -21.99
CA GLU A 86 -18.82 -14.40 -23.22
C GLU A 86 -17.38 -14.08 -23.66
N ALA A 87 -17.12 -14.26 -24.96
CA ALA A 87 -15.82 -14.05 -25.59
C ALA A 87 -15.23 -12.64 -25.37
N LYS A 88 -16.08 -11.61 -25.40
CA LYS A 88 -15.68 -10.20 -25.24
C LYS A 88 -15.07 -9.87 -23.88
N GLU A 89 -15.35 -10.68 -22.86
CA GLU A 89 -14.82 -10.46 -21.51
C GLU A 89 -13.57 -11.30 -21.23
N TYR A 90 -13.15 -12.18 -22.14
CA TYR A 90 -12.01 -13.06 -21.91
C TYR A 90 -10.72 -12.30 -21.72
N GLU A 91 -10.37 -11.34 -22.58
CA GLU A 91 -9.14 -10.55 -22.47
C GLU A 91 -8.97 -9.93 -21.07
N LYS A 92 -10.01 -9.24 -20.57
CA LYS A 92 -9.98 -8.59 -19.25
C LYS A 92 -9.93 -9.58 -18.10
N ARG A 93 -10.70 -10.68 -18.18
CA ARG A 93 -10.74 -11.72 -17.13
C ARG A 93 -9.42 -12.49 -17.07
N LEU A 94 -8.91 -12.89 -18.23
CA LEU A 94 -7.65 -13.61 -18.38
C LEU A 94 -6.48 -12.74 -17.93
N ALA A 95 -6.40 -11.48 -18.35
CA ALA A 95 -5.36 -10.56 -17.87
C ALA A 95 -5.38 -10.41 -16.34
N THR A 96 -6.57 -10.37 -15.72
CA THR A 96 -6.69 -10.33 -14.26
C THR A 96 -6.23 -11.63 -13.61
N ALA A 97 -6.64 -12.78 -14.11
CA ALA A 97 -6.25 -14.09 -13.56
C ALA A 97 -4.74 -14.37 -13.73
N LEU A 98 -4.20 -14.13 -14.93
CA LEU A 98 -2.79 -14.31 -15.27
C LEU A 98 -1.85 -13.35 -14.53
N ASN A 99 -2.36 -12.19 -14.11
CA ASN A 99 -1.61 -11.31 -13.23
C ASN A 99 -1.30 -11.95 -11.87
N TYR A 100 -2.01 -13.02 -11.48
CA TYR A 100 -1.86 -13.63 -10.16
C TYR A 100 -1.52 -15.11 -10.25
N ASP A 101 -2.38 -15.96 -10.80
CA ASP A 101 -2.07 -17.40 -10.82
C ASP A 101 -0.98 -17.72 -11.85
N GLY A 102 -0.83 -16.88 -12.89
CA GLY A 102 0.29 -16.94 -13.82
C GLY A 102 1.67 -16.73 -13.19
N LEU A 103 1.76 -16.17 -11.97
CA LEU A 103 3.02 -16.10 -11.21
C LEU A 103 3.59 -17.47 -10.85
N SER A 104 2.73 -18.48 -10.67
CA SER A 104 3.17 -19.83 -10.33
C SER A 104 4.04 -20.49 -11.43
N LEU A 105 3.90 -20.01 -12.67
CA LEU A 105 4.71 -20.45 -13.81
C LEU A 105 6.16 -19.99 -13.71
N PHE A 106 6.48 -18.97 -12.91
CA PHE A 106 7.83 -18.40 -12.81
C PHE A 106 8.54 -18.86 -11.53
N ASP A 107 9.85 -19.17 -11.65
CA ASP A 107 10.65 -19.74 -10.54
C ASP A 107 10.75 -18.84 -9.30
N THR A 108 10.59 -17.53 -9.46
CA THR A 108 10.61 -16.57 -8.37
C THR A 108 9.19 -16.28 -7.88
N LEU A 109 8.61 -17.22 -7.14
CA LEU A 109 7.46 -16.88 -6.30
C LEU A 109 7.93 -15.87 -5.24
N PRO A 110 7.17 -14.79 -4.99
CA PRO A 110 7.53 -13.83 -3.96
C PRO A 110 7.63 -14.53 -2.61
N SER A 111 8.62 -14.14 -1.80
CA SER A 111 8.84 -14.72 -0.46
C SER A 111 7.62 -14.56 0.46
N LEU A 112 6.76 -13.57 0.19
CA LEU A 112 5.51 -13.35 0.89
C LEU A 112 4.46 -12.82 -0.08
N SER A 113 3.23 -13.37 -0.04
CA SER A 113 2.13 -12.95 -0.90
C SER A 113 0.77 -13.00 -0.21
N LEU A 114 -0.22 -12.32 -0.80
CA LEU A 114 -1.62 -12.38 -0.36
C LEU A 114 -2.24 -13.74 -0.71
N THR A 115 -2.62 -14.53 0.27
CA THR A 115 -3.12 -15.91 0.08
C THR A 115 -4.61 -16.07 0.29
N SER A 116 -5.25 -15.19 1.06
CA SER A 116 -6.70 -15.26 1.32
C SER A 116 -7.34 -13.87 1.44
N PHE A 117 -8.65 -13.80 1.28
CA PHE A 117 -9.43 -12.57 1.43
C PHE A 117 -10.80 -12.87 2.05
N SER A 118 -11.13 -12.17 3.13
CA SER A 118 -12.37 -12.34 3.90
C SER A 118 -13.44 -11.30 3.58
N GLY A 119 -13.22 -10.44 2.57
CA GLY A 119 -14.06 -9.28 2.27
C GLY A 119 -13.57 -7.98 2.90
N ARG A 120 -12.91 -8.06 4.07
CA ARG A 120 -12.40 -6.91 4.85
C ARG A 120 -10.88 -6.97 5.04
N GLU A 121 -10.37 -8.17 5.28
CA GLU A 121 -8.95 -8.41 5.54
C GLU A 121 -8.38 -9.38 4.51
N PHE A 122 -7.07 -9.29 4.32
CA PHE A 122 -6.29 -10.24 3.54
C PHE A 122 -5.47 -11.13 4.47
N GLY A 123 -5.18 -12.36 4.03
CA GLY A 123 -4.24 -13.25 4.68
C GLY A 123 -2.92 -13.33 3.93
N ALA A 124 -1.82 -13.56 4.63
CA ALA A 124 -0.54 -13.97 4.05
C ALA A 124 0.05 -15.11 4.87
N LYS A 125 0.51 -16.17 4.21
CA LYS A 125 1.13 -17.32 4.90
C LYS A 125 2.61 -17.04 5.16
N VAL A 126 3.10 -17.42 6.33
CA VAL A 126 4.48 -17.20 6.77
C VAL A 126 5.13 -18.53 7.12
N ASP A 127 6.30 -18.78 6.55
CA ASP A 127 6.99 -20.06 6.77
C ASP A 127 8.07 -19.96 7.87
N GLU A 128 8.84 -18.85 8.00
CA GLU A 128 9.96 -18.78 8.96
C GLU A 128 10.29 -17.38 9.56
N HIS A 129 9.72 -16.28 9.05
CA HIS A 129 10.06 -14.92 9.52
C HIS A 129 9.12 -14.43 10.63
N SER A 130 9.68 -13.84 11.69
CA SER A 130 8.88 -13.26 12.78
C SER A 130 8.38 -11.86 12.41
N TYR A 131 7.15 -11.77 11.93
CA TYR A 131 6.44 -10.51 11.74
C TYR A 131 5.69 -10.11 13.00
N LYS A 132 5.43 -8.81 13.16
CA LYS A 132 4.72 -8.25 14.31
C LYS A 132 3.50 -7.46 13.86
N GLU A 133 2.54 -7.33 14.76
CA GLU A 133 1.44 -6.38 14.57
C GLU A 133 1.98 -4.97 14.37
N GLY A 134 1.38 -4.24 13.42
CA GLY A 134 1.82 -2.91 13.01
C GLY A 134 2.89 -2.89 11.91
N ASP A 135 3.47 -4.03 11.54
CA ASP A 135 4.35 -4.12 10.36
C ASP A 135 3.58 -3.78 9.09
N ARG A 136 4.26 -3.12 8.15
CA ARG A 136 3.65 -2.61 6.92
C ARG A 136 4.32 -3.22 5.70
N PHE A 137 3.51 -3.48 4.68
CA PHE A 137 3.98 -3.98 3.41
C PHE A 137 3.43 -3.11 2.28
N THR A 138 4.32 -2.76 1.35
CA THR A 138 3.90 -2.33 0.02
C THR A 138 3.50 -3.58 -0.76
N VAL A 139 2.28 -3.55 -1.29
CA VAL A 139 1.75 -4.63 -2.12
C VAL A 139 2.13 -4.35 -3.57
N LEU A 140 2.83 -5.29 -4.19
CA LEU A 140 3.28 -5.19 -5.57
C LEU A 140 2.41 -6.09 -6.45
N ASP A 141 2.04 -5.58 -7.62
CA ASP A 141 1.54 -6.47 -8.66
C ASP A 141 2.66 -7.36 -9.20
N ALA A 142 2.29 -8.32 -10.01
CA ALA A 142 3.23 -9.22 -10.64
C ALA A 142 4.18 -8.56 -11.67
N LYS A 143 4.06 -7.25 -11.94
CA LYS A 143 5.04 -6.45 -12.68
C LYS A 143 5.97 -5.65 -11.75
N GLY A 144 5.93 -5.93 -10.43
CA GLY A 144 6.69 -5.21 -9.41
C GLY A 144 6.17 -3.78 -9.15
N ARG A 145 4.99 -3.41 -9.66
CA ARG A 145 4.44 -2.05 -9.48
C ARG A 145 3.63 -1.98 -8.19
N ALA A 146 3.86 -0.92 -7.42
CA ALA A 146 3.12 -0.67 -6.19
C ALA A 146 1.62 -0.48 -6.45
N GLN A 147 0.80 -1.34 -5.85
CA GLN A 147 -0.66 -1.29 -5.91
C GLN A 147 -1.28 -0.67 -4.67
N GLY A 148 -0.66 -0.85 -3.50
CA GLY A 148 -1.16 -0.31 -2.26
C GLY A 148 -0.27 -0.61 -1.07
N VAL A 149 -0.76 -0.28 0.11
CA VAL A 149 -0.09 -0.56 1.38
C VAL A 149 -1.04 -1.32 2.28
N VAL A 150 -0.52 -2.35 2.94
CA VAL A 150 -1.24 -3.12 3.97
C VAL A 150 -0.48 -3.07 5.29
N VAL A 151 -1.20 -3.27 6.39
CA VAL A 151 -0.65 -3.37 7.75
C VAL A 151 -1.09 -4.67 8.41
N VAL A 152 -0.18 -5.28 9.17
CA VAL A 152 -0.48 -6.45 10.01
C VAL A 152 -1.37 -6.02 11.17
N THR A 153 -2.60 -6.50 11.16
CA THR A 153 -3.56 -6.27 12.26
C THR A 153 -3.44 -7.31 13.34
N ARG A 154 -3.09 -8.55 12.96
CA ARG A 154 -2.93 -9.67 13.88
C ARG A 154 -1.98 -10.70 13.28
N VAL A 155 -1.22 -11.36 14.14
CA VAL A 155 -0.41 -12.53 13.80
C VAL A 155 -1.09 -13.77 14.39
N ALA A 156 -1.53 -14.69 13.54
CA ALA A 156 -2.09 -15.97 13.96
C ALA A 156 -0.96 -17.01 13.99
N GLU A 157 -0.20 -17.03 15.09
CA GLU A 157 1.00 -17.86 15.24
C GLU A 157 0.73 -19.36 15.08
N GLU A 158 -0.39 -19.86 15.61
CA GLU A 158 -0.77 -21.28 15.50
C GLU A 158 -1.05 -21.73 14.06
N GLU A 159 -1.47 -20.80 13.20
CA GLU A 159 -1.85 -21.06 11.80
C GLU A 159 -0.74 -20.64 10.82
N GLY A 160 0.28 -19.90 11.28
CA GLY A 160 1.33 -19.34 10.42
C GLY A 160 0.79 -18.30 9.43
N VAL A 161 -0.20 -17.49 9.84
CA VAL A 161 -0.89 -16.53 8.96
C VAL A 161 -0.86 -15.11 9.54
N LEU A 162 -0.59 -14.13 8.69
CA LEU A 162 -0.78 -12.70 8.99
C LEU A 162 -2.16 -12.27 8.53
N LEU A 163 -2.88 -11.56 9.40
CA LEU A 163 -4.08 -10.82 9.01
C LEU A 163 -3.69 -9.38 8.66
N LEU A 164 -4.11 -8.95 7.48
CA LEU A 164 -3.67 -7.72 6.84
C LEU A 164 -4.86 -6.84 6.51
N SER A 165 -4.76 -5.55 6.85
CA SER A 165 -5.71 -4.52 6.46
C SER A 165 -5.12 -3.54 5.48
N GLN A 166 -5.91 -3.15 4.48
CA GLN A 166 -5.45 -2.18 3.49
C GLN A 166 -5.47 -0.76 4.04
N LEU A 167 -4.32 -0.09 3.99
CA LEU A 167 -4.14 1.31 4.37
C LEU A 167 -4.40 2.27 3.21
N SER A 168 -4.00 1.87 2.01
CA SER A 168 -4.10 2.73 0.83
C SER A 168 -3.95 1.96 -0.48
N GLY A 169 -4.27 2.63 -1.60
CA GLY A 169 -3.96 2.21 -2.95
C GLY A 169 -5.18 1.82 -3.79
N LYS A 170 -4.95 0.87 -4.70
CA LYS A 170 -5.93 0.25 -5.59
C LYS A 170 -6.49 -1.03 -4.96
N PRO A 171 -7.58 -1.62 -5.51
CA PRO A 171 -8.02 -2.94 -5.08
C PRO A 171 -6.87 -3.94 -5.18
N LEU A 172 -6.68 -4.74 -4.14
CA LEU A 172 -5.66 -5.78 -4.07
C LEU A 172 -6.28 -7.13 -4.42
N PHE A 173 -5.43 -8.03 -4.90
CA PHE A 173 -5.83 -9.37 -5.32
C PHE A 173 -4.87 -10.40 -4.73
N LEU A 174 -5.34 -11.65 -4.62
CA LEU A 174 -4.52 -12.77 -4.16
C LEU A 174 -3.32 -12.96 -5.08
N GLY A 175 -2.23 -13.53 -4.58
CA GLY A 175 -0.98 -13.73 -5.30
C GLY A 175 -0.09 -12.49 -5.42
N MET A 176 -0.58 -11.29 -5.07
CA MET A 176 0.27 -10.09 -5.02
C MET A 176 1.40 -10.23 -4.01
N GLU A 177 2.58 -9.78 -4.39
CA GLU A 177 3.78 -9.78 -3.55
C GLU A 177 3.68 -8.75 -2.43
N LEU A 178 4.19 -9.12 -1.26
CA LEU A 178 4.35 -8.25 -0.11
C LEU A 178 5.83 -7.90 0.08
N LYS A 179 6.15 -6.62 -0.11
CA LYS A 179 7.47 -6.07 0.17
C LYS A 179 7.43 -5.24 1.43
N GLU A 180 8.31 -5.53 2.39
CA GLU A 180 8.41 -4.77 3.63
C GLU A 180 8.56 -3.28 3.37
N GLN A 181 7.83 -2.50 4.15
CA GLN A 181 7.83 -1.05 4.11
C GLN A 181 8.10 -0.49 5.50
N GLY A 182 8.80 0.64 5.54
CA GLY A 182 8.99 1.39 6.76
C GLY A 182 7.64 1.76 7.40
N ASN A 183 7.61 1.71 8.72
CA ASN A 183 6.41 1.91 9.52
C ASN A 183 6.49 3.17 10.41
N LYS A 184 7.62 3.89 10.35
CA LYS A 184 7.87 5.16 11.04
C LYS A 184 7.48 6.33 10.15
N SER A 185 6.96 7.40 10.75
CA SER A 185 6.58 8.60 10.00
C SER A 185 6.99 9.90 10.67
N VAL A 186 7.26 10.90 9.84
CA VAL A 186 7.47 12.29 10.25
C VAL A 186 6.29 13.10 9.74
N ALA A 187 5.73 13.96 10.58
CA ALA A 187 4.59 14.78 10.24
C ALA A 187 4.78 16.25 10.60
N LEU A 188 4.24 17.12 9.76
CA LEU A 188 4.09 18.54 10.01
C LEU A 188 2.61 18.82 10.25
N SER A 189 2.29 19.41 11.39
CA SER A 189 0.93 19.75 11.78
C SER A 189 0.78 21.26 11.91
N PHE A 190 -0.35 21.78 11.45
CA PHE A 190 -0.82 23.13 11.74
C PHE A 190 -2.12 23.02 12.53
N SER A 191 -2.18 23.69 13.68
CA SER A 191 -3.40 23.75 14.47
C SER A 191 -3.89 25.18 14.65
N LEU A 192 -5.22 25.33 14.70
CA LEU A 192 -5.92 26.60 14.89
C LEU A 192 -6.94 26.44 16.02
N ASN A 193 -6.77 27.23 17.06
CA ASN A 193 -7.68 27.27 18.20
C ASN A 193 -8.90 28.16 17.93
N LYS A 194 -9.94 28.05 18.76
CA LYS A 194 -11.14 28.91 18.69
C LYS A 194 -10.82 30.41 18.67
N ASN A 195 -9.77 30.84 19.37
CA ASN A 195 -9.34 32.24 19.42
C ASN A 195 -8.43 32.64 18.23
N LEU A 196 -8.38 31.82 17.18
CA LEU A 196 -7.50 31.96 16.02
C LEU A 196 -6.00 31.92 16.34
N ALA A 197 -5.64 31.52 17.56
CA ALA A 197 -4.25 31.23 17.91
C ALA A 197 -3.81 29.98 17.14
N SER A 198 -2.70 30.11 16.43
CA SER A 198 -2.16 29.08 15.56
C SER A 198 -0.87 28.48 16.12
N ALA A 199 -0.67 27.19 15.91
CA ALA A 199 0.54 26.48 16.27
C ALA A 199 1.02 25.57 15.13
N VAL A 200 2.32 25.35 15.10
CA VAL A 200 2.98 24.43 14.17
C VAL A 200 3.73 23.40 14.99
N ASP A 201 3.55 22.13 14.65
CA ASP A 201 4.17 21.00 15.35
C ASP A 201 4.86 20.07 14.36
N LEU A 202 6.09 19.67 14.66
CA LEU A 202 6.78 18.57 14.02
C LEU A 202 6.62 17.33 14.89
N MET A 203 6.07 16.26 14.33
CA MET A 203 5.79 15.00 15.04
C MET A 203 6.54 13.83 14.42
N LEU A 204 7.10 12.97 15.26
CA LEU A 204 7.64 11.67 14.94
C LEU A 204 6.68 10.61 15.49
N THR A 205 6.29 9.66 14.65
CA THR A 205 5.40 8.57 15.02
C THR A 205 6.13 7.24 14.90
N TRP A 206 6.12 6.47 15.98
CA TRP A 206 6.67 5.12 16.06
C TRP A 206 5.58 4.11 16.38
N PRO A 207 5.33 3.12 15.52
CA PRO A 207 4.33 2.10 15.78
C PRO A 207 4.75 1.23 16.96
N LEU A 208 3.77 0.88 17.79
CA LEU A 208 3.94 -0.09 18.86
C LEU A 208 3.66 -1.49 18.31
N ALA A 209 4.15 -2.52 18.99
CA ALA A 209 3.89 -3.93 18.66
C ALA A 209 2.47 -4.39 19.05
N MET A 210 1.49 -3.50 18.85
CA MET A 210 0.07 -3.71 19.12
C MET A 210 -0.69 -2.76 18.19
N HIS A 211 -1.19 -3.27 17.07
CA HIS A 211 -2.02 -2.47 16.18
C HIS A 211 -3.34 -2.12 16.88
N PRO A 212 -3.89 -0.90 16.79
CA PRO A 212 -3.51 0.22 15.92
C PRO A 212 -2.61 1.29 16.56
N PHE A 213 -1.92 0.98 17.66
CA PHE A 213 -1.29 1.99 18.52
C PHE A 213 0.11 2.41 18.06
N SER A 214 0.45 3.67 18.30
CA SER A 214 1.76 4.27 18.00
C SER A 214 2.13 5.30 19.06
N ALA A 215 3.40 5.34 19.44
CA ALA A 215 3.98 6.42 20.23
C ALA A 215 4.22 7.65 19.35
N GLN A 216 3.94 8.83 19.89
CA GLN A 216 4.20 10.11 19.26
C GLN A 216 5.16 10.93 20.10
N PHE A 217 6.10 11.58 19.42
CA PHE A 217 7.03 12.55 20.00
C PHE A 217 7.02 13.78 19.12
N GLY A 218 6.99 14.97 19.69
CA GLY A 218 6.95 16.17 18.88
C GLY A 218 7.56 17.38 19.52
N LEU A 219 7.87 18.34 18.67
CA LEU A 219 8.30 19.67 19.04
C LEU A 219 7.40 20.66 18.31
N GLY A 220 6.90 21.64 19.04
CA GLY A 220 5.98 22.61 18.50
C GLY A 220 6.21 24.00 19.03
N ALA A 221 5.66 24.96 18.29
CA ALA A 221 5.62 26.34 18.69
C ALA A 221 4.26 26.94 18.34
N THR A 222 3.72 27.73 19.26
CA THR A 222 2.64 28.65 18.95
C THR A 222 3.23 29.88 18.27
N LEU A 223 2.51 30.46 17.31
CA LEU A 223 2.96 31.67 16.60
C LEU A 223 2.99 32.92 17.49
N THR A 224 2.58 32.81 18.76
CA THR A 224 2.44 33.93 19.69
C THR A 224 3.56 34.04 20.72
N SER A 225 4.09 32.92 21.27
CA SER A 225 5.16 32.98 22.31
C SER A 225 5.60 31.64 22.91
N ARG A 226 4.85 30.56 22.74
CA ARG A 226 5.09 29.27 23.43
C ARG A 226 5.87 28.30 22.56
N ILE A 227 6.86 27.63 23.15
CA ILE A 227 7.60 26.49 22.56
C ILE A 227 7.43 25.30 23.50
N HIS A 228 7.16 24.12 22.95
CA HIS A 228 6.89 22.91 23.73
C HIS A 228 7.43 21.64 23.08
N GLY A 229 7.77 20.68 23.93
CA GLY A 229 7.92 19.28 23.55
C GLY A 229 6.65 18.51 23.92
N SER A 230 6.31 17.52 23.10
CA SER A 230 5.13 16.68 23.28
C SER A 230 5.50 15.20 23.23
N ILE A 231 4.79 14.41 24.02
CA ILE A 231 4.83 12.95 24.00
C ILE A 231 3.41 12.42 24.14
N GLY A 232 3.10 11.32 23.49
CA GLY A 232 1.82 10.68 23.70
C GLY A 232 1.60 9.44 22.86
N LEU A 233 0.33 9.10 22.72
CA LEU A 233 -0.13 7.92 22.01
C LEU A 233 -1.10 8.32 20.92
N SER A 234 -1.09 7.54 19.85
CA SER A 234 -2.08 7.62 18.80
C SER A 234 -2.54 6.25 18.38
N ALA A 235 -3.73 6.20 17.79
CA ALA A 235 -4.32 5.04 17.18
C ALA A 235 -4.78 5.41 15.78
N LYS A 236 -4.42 4.59 14.78
CA LYS A 236 -4.85 4.76 13.39
C LYS A 236 -5.56 3.51 12.90
N LEU A 237 -6.88 3.60 12.75
CA LEU A 237 -7.75 2.51 12.34
C LEU A 237 -8.16 2.64 10.87
N PRO A 238 -7.74 1.72 9.99
CA PRO A 238 -8.12 1.76 8.57
C PRO A 238 -9.61 1.50 8.40
N LEU A 239 -10.31 2.33 7.62
CA LEU A 239 -11.74 2.15 7.39
C LEU A 239 -12.06 0.88 6.59
N SER A 240 -11.07 0.31 5.88
CA SER A 240 -11.18 -0.99 5.22
C SER A 240 -11.43 -2.16 6.18
N GLN A 241 -11.22 -1.97 7.49
CA GLN A 241 -11.55 -2.99 8.50
C GLN A 241 -13.06 -3.07 8.76
N PHE A 242 -13.75 -1.94 8.64
CA PHE A 242 -15.18 -1.84 8.93
C PHE A 242 -16.03 -1.99 7.66
N SER A 243 -15.49 -1.55 6.52
CA SER A 243 -16.10 -1.64 5.20
C SER A 243 -15.18 -2.42 4.26
N SER A 244 -15.73 -3.09 3.24
CA SER A 244 -14.93 -3.88 2.30
C SER A 244 -13.74 -3.10 1.73
N ALA A 245 -12.56 -3.74 1.70
CA ALA A 245 -11.33 -3.19 1.14
C ALA A 245 -11.44 -2.89 -0.38
N GLN A 246 -12.45 -3.46 -1.05
CA GLN A 246 -12.70 -3.19 -2.47
C GLN A 246 -13.37 -1.83 -2.70
N ASN A 247 -14.01 -1.24 -1.69
CA ASN A 247 -14.68 0.05 -1.81
C ASN A 247 -13.66 1.19 -1.90
N ALA A 248 -13.64 1.86 -3.06
CA ALA A 248 -12.70 2.94 -3.36
C ALA A 248 -12.83 4.16 -2.42
N LEU A 249 -14.00 4.39 -1.82
CA LEU A 249 -14.25 5.56 -0.97
C LEU A 249 -13.58 5.44 0.40
N VAL A 250 -13.42 4.23 0.93
CA VAL A 250 -12.94 3.98 2.30
C VAL A 250 -11.53 3.39 2.34
N ARG A 251 -11.06 2.80 1.24
CA ARG A 251 -9.77 2.09 1.16
C ARG A 251 -8.57 2.96 1.51
N ASN A 252 -8.65 4.26 1.25
CA ASN A 252 -7.57 5.21 1.54
C ASN A 252 -7.81 6.00 2.82
N LEU A 253 -8.89 5.70 3.57
CA LEU A 253 -9.29 6.47 4.73
C LEU A 253 -8.99 5.71 6.02
N SER A 254 -8.64 6.45 7.05
CA SER A 254 -8.45 5.93 8.40
C SER A 254 -9.05 6.88 9.43
N LEU A 255 -9.52 6.33 10.54
CA LEU A 255 -9.85 7.10 11.73
C LEU A 255 -8.61 7.22 12.59
N ASP A 256 -8.29 8.45 12.96
CA ASP A 256 -7.14 8.77 13.79
C ASP A 256 -7.65 9.27 15.15
N ALA A 257 -7.02 8.81 16.23
CA ALA A 257 -7.19 9.36 17.56
C ALA A 257 -5.81 9.58 18.19
N THR A 258 -5.61 10.73 18.83
CA THR A 258 -4.34 11.08 19.45
C THR A 258 -4.57 11.69 20.83
N ALA A 259 -3.76 11.30 21.79
CA ALA A 259 -3.67 11.91 23.11
C ALA A 259 -2.22 12.31 23.38
N LEU A 260 -1.98 13.60 23.61
CA LEU A 260 -0.65 14.17 23.84
C LEU A 260 -0.58 14.89 25.17
N PHE A 261 0.57 14.76 25.83
CA PHE A 261 1.01 15.61 26.90
C PHE A 261 2.20 16.42 26.42
N SER A 262 2.23 17.71 26.75
CA SER A 262 3.30 18.62 26.38
C SER A 262 3.78 19.41 27.57
N ALA A 263 5.08 19.69 27.59
CA ALA A 263 5.71 20.62 28.52
C ALA A 263 6.52 21.64 27.72
N GLY A 264 6.50 22.89 28.17
CA GLY A 264 7.11 23.97 27.41
C GLY A 264 7.36 25.21 28.23
N TYR A 265 7.76 26.25 27.52
CA TYR A 265 8.05 27.57 28.10
C TYR A 265 7.30 28.65 27.31
N ASP A 266 6.61 29.54 28.02
CA ASP A 266 5.98 30.72 27.45
C ASP A 266 6.93 31.91 27.56
N THR A 267 7.45 32.36 26.42
CA THR A 267 8.41 33.49 26.40
C THR A 267 7.78 34.82 26.79
N SER A 268 6.45 34.96 26.70
CA SER A 268 5.75 36.20 27.06
C SER A 268 5.53 36.33 28.57
N LEU A 269 5.22 35.22 29.23
CA LEU A 269 5.02 35.15 30.68
C LEU A 269 6.30 34.78 31.44
N GLN A 270 7.34 34.36 30.71
CA GLN A 270 8.59 33.86 31.25
C GLN A 270 8.41 32.69 32.22
N ASP A 271 7.41 31.85 31.96
CA ASP A 271 6.98 30.77 32.85
C ASP A 271 6.88 29.44 32.09
N SER A 272 7.05 28.35 32.85
CA SER A 272 6.83 27.01 32.35
C SER A 272 5.34 26.69 32.26
N PHE A 273 4.96 25.87 31.28
CA PHE A 273 3.57 25.42 31.16
C PHE A 273 3.49 23.94 30.82
N TYR A 274 2.36 23.36 31.20
CA TYR A 274 1.97 22.01 30.87
C TYR A 274 0.70 22.05 30.04
N GLN A 275 0.60 21.15 29.08
CA GLN A 275 -0.54 21.06 28.19
C GLN A 275 -0.93 19.59 27.99
N ALA A 276 -2.24 19.34 27.97
CA ALA A 276 -2.80 18.07 27.54
C ALA A 276 -3.76 18.32 26.37
N SER A 277 -3.72 17.45 25.36
CA SER A 277 -4.63 17.52 24.22
C SER A 277 -5.12 16.15 23.81
N GLY A 278 -6.41 16.06 23.47
CA GLY A 278 -7.02 14.89 22.84
C GLY A 278 -7.68 15.31 21.54
N GLU A 279 -7.45 14.55 20.47
CA GLU A 279 -8.01 14.82 19.14
C GLU A 279 -8.47 13.53 18.45
N VAL A 280 -9.51 13.67 17.63
CA VAL A 280 -10.03 12.62 16.76
C VAL A 280 -10.20 13.21 15.36
N GLY A 281 -9.87 12.43 14.34
CA GLY A 281 -9.87 12.91 12.97
C GLY A 281 -9.96 11.81 11.93
N VAL A 282 -9.85 12.23 10.68
CA VAL A 282 -9.80 11.36 9.51
C VAL A 282 -8.49 11.60 8.78
N ALA A 283 -7.80 10.52 8.44
CA ALA A 283 -6.64 10.52 7.55
C ALA A 283 -7.00 9.98 6.18
N CYS A 284 -6.43 10.58 5.14
CA CYS A 284 -6.39 10.09 3.79
C CYS A 284 -4.94 9.72 3.41
N ALA A 285 -4.72 8.48 3.02
CA ALA A 285 -3.42 7.98 2.60
C ALA A 285 -3.23 8.11 1.08
N LEU A 286 -2.10 8.67 0.70
CA LEU A 286 -1.65 8.93 -0.67
C LEU A 286 -0.28 8.27 -0.86
N SER A 287 -0.26 6.94 -0.98
CA SER A 287 0.98 6.15 -0.98
C SER A 287 1.75 6.34 0.34
N ASN A 288 2.99 6.86 0.30
CA ASN A 288 3.81 7.15 1.48
C ASN A 288 3.38 8.40 2.25
N TRP A 289 2.53 9.24 1.65
CA TRP A 289 2.02 10.44 2.28
C TRP A 289 0.68 10.19 2.96
N THR A 290 0.40 10.93 4.03
CA THR A 290 -0.92 10.98 4.67
C THR A 290 -1.28 12.44 4.90
N LEU A 291 -2.51 12.80 4.55
CA LEU A 291 -3.14 14.07 4.93
C LEU A 291 -4.22 13.77 5.95
N SER A 292 -4.22 14.43 7.10
CA SER A 292 -5.27 14.26 8.11
C SER A 292 -5.85 15.56 8.59
N LEU A 293 -7.15 15.51 8.91
CA LEU A 293 -7.91 16.60 9.50
C LEU A 293 -8.52 16.10 10.81
N ALA A 294 -8.22 16.78 11.90
CA ALA A 294 -8.64 16.40 13.24
C ALA A 294 -9.26 17.57 14.00
N LEU A 295 -10.21 17.25 14.87
CA LEU A 295 -10.81 18.14 15.83
C LEU A 295 -10.49 17.63 17.22
N GLY A 296 -10.11 18.54 18.11
CA GLY A 296 -9.68 18.17 19.44
C GLY A 296 -9.99 19.23 20.48
N ASN A 297 -9.68 18.88 21.72
CA ASN A 297 -9.71 19.80 22.85
C ASN A 297 -8.31 19.83 23.46
N ARG A 298 -7.84 21.01 23.85
CA ARG A 298 -6.63 21.14 24.67
C ARG A 298 -6.86 22.01 25.88
N VAL A 299 -6.07 21.72 26.89
CA VAL A 299 -5.95 22.50 28.12
C VAL A 299 -4.47 22.74 28.37
N ALA A 300 -4.09 24.00 28.53
CA ALA A 300 -2.75 24.41 28.90
C ALA A 300 -2.80 25.30 30.14
N ALA A 301 -1.91 25.04 31.10
CA ALA A 301 -1.83 25.79 32.35
C ALA A 301 -0.36 25.94 32.79
N SER A 302 -0.07 27.05 33.46
CA SER A 302 1.11 27.19 34.32
C SER A 302 0.69 27.07 35.79
N GLU A 303 1.65 27.20 36.72
CA GLU A 303 1.35 27.10 38.17
C GLU A 303 0.30 28.12 38.62
N ALA A 304 0.26 29.31 38.01
CA ALA A 304 -0.57 30.41 38.45
C ALA A 304 -1.78 30.69 37.55
N LEU A 305 -1.78 30.22 36.29
CA LEU A 305 -2.73 30.66 35.28
C LEU A 305 -3.15 29.55 34.32
N LEU A 306 -4.45 29.52 34.00
CA LEU A 306 -4.95 28.78 32.84
C LEU A 306 -4.63 29.57 31.57
N LEU A 307 -3.73 29.05 30.75
CA LEU A 307 -3.25 29.71 29.53
C LEU A 307 -4.20 29.48 28.35
N GLU A 308 -4.73 28.26 28.26
CA GLU A 308 -5.55 27.85 27.13
C GLU A 308 -6.56 26.78 27.54
N GLN A 309 -7.78 26.91 27.06
CA GLN A 309 -8.78 25.86 27.15
C GLN A 309 -9.73 25.97 25.98
N GLY A 310 -9.91 24.88 25.23
CA GLY A 310 -10.97 24.81 24.25
C GLY A 310 -10.67 23.94 23.05
N LEU A 311 -11.57 24.07 22.07
CA LEU A 311 -11.52 23.32 20.84
C LEU A 311 -10.48 23.88 19.87
N PHE A 312 -9.85 22.98 19.14
CA PHE A 312 -8.94 23.31 18.05
C PHE A 312 -9.18 22.40 16.85
N LEU A 313 -8.86 22.93 15.67
CA LEU A 313 -8.79 22.19 14.42
C LEU A 313 -7.32 21.97 14.07
N LYS A 314 -6.96 20.79 13.58
CA LYS A 314 -5.60 20.45 13.18
C LYS A 314 -5.57 19.82 11.80
N LEU A 315 -4.68 20.33 10.96
CA LEU A 315 -4.36 19.78 9.66
C LEU A 315 -2.93 19.22 9.73
N THR A 316 -2.75 17.96 9.33
CA THR A 316 -1.45 17.29 9.41
C THR A 316 -1.09 16.69 8.06
N THR A 317 0.16 16.84 7.66
CA THR A 317 0.76 16.09 6.56
C THR A 317 1.87 15.22 7.11
N ALA A 318 1.90 13.94 6.76
CA ALA A 318 2.88 12.98 7.25
C ALA A 318 3.51 12.19 6.10
N TYR A 319 4.79 11.88 6.22
CA TYR A 319 5.54 11.02 5.31
C TYR A 319 6.05 9.79 6.06
N THR A 320 5.73 8.60 5.54
CA THR A 320 6.24 7.32 6.04
C THR A 320 7.50 6.94 5.27
N TYR A 321 8.59 6.63 5.97
CA TYR A 321 9.89 6.37 5.35
C TYR A 321 10.43 5.00 5.76
N THR A 322 11.15 4.37 4.83
CA THR A 322 12.00 3.19 5.06
C THR A 322 13.36 3.66 5.62
N LEU A 323 13.86 2.97 6.64
CA LEU A 323 15.24 3.13 7.14
C LEU A 323 16.09 1.95 6.69
#